data_AF-A0A946JUF7-F1
#
_entry.id   AF-A0A946JUF7-F1
#
_cell.length_a   1.000
_cell.length_b   1.000
_cell.length_c   1.000
_cell.angle_alpha   90.00
_cell.angle_beta   90.00
_cell.angle_gamma   90.00
#
_symmetry.space_group_name_H-M   'P 1'
#
loop_
_entity.id
_entity.type
_entity.pdbx_description
1 polymer ?
#
loop_
_entity_poly.entity_id
_entity_poly.type
_entity_poly.pdbx_seq_one_letter_code
_entity_poly.pdbx_strand_id
1 'polypeptide(L)'
;MNQQNTISIPTNDPFGKATNGKLGMWLLIIVDGLSFAGLLIAGAALRASSDSWPIAGELLNIPLTAFNTFLLICTSFTMVMALSSIQRGDEKGLKTYLLYTLLGGILFLGIQAWEYYHLIHGGFTISSSMYASTFYVTTCFHGLHVFSGVIYISCILWQAMQGKYSADNWDHVEILGLFWHFVDLVWILVFTIIYLI
;
A
#
# COMPACT_ATOMS: atom_id res chain seq x y z
N MET A 1 61.20 -18.63 7.28
CA MET A 1 59.74 -18.80 7.48
C MET A 1 59.07 -17.48 7.10
N ASN A 2 58.55 -17.35 5.88
CA ASN A 2 57.94 -16.11 5.40
C ASN A 2 56.44 -16.13 5.73
N GLN A 3 55.98 -15.16 6.51
CA GLN A 3 54.57 -14.89 6.78
C GLN A 3 53.89 -14.47 5.47
N GLN A 4 52.91 -15.25 5.02
CA GLN A 4 52.05 -14.88 3.90
C GLN A 4 51.10 -13.77 4.37
N ASN A 5 51.33 -12.55 3.89
CA ASN A 5 50.37 -11.44 3.94
C ASN A 5 49.14 -11.84 3.12
N THR A 6 48.08 -12.31 3.77
CA THR A 6 46.78 -12.49 3.12
C THR A 6 46.13 -11.12 2.94
N ILE A 7 46.14 -10.61 1.71
CA ILE A 7 45.40 -9.41 1.32
C ILE A 7 43.91 -9.78 1.41
N SER A 8 43.22 -9.29 2.44
CA SER A 8 41.76 -9.38 2.52
C SER A 8 41.15 -8.44 1.49
N ILE A 9 40.72 -8.99 0.36
CA ILE A 9 39.91 -8.25 -0.62
C ILE A 9 38.57 -7.98 0.06
N PRO A 10 38.16 -6.71 0.28
CA PRO A 10 36.82 -6.42 0.75
C PRO A 10 35.85 -6.88 -0.34
N THR A 11 35.24 -8.04 -0.16
CA THR A 11 34.09 -8.47 -0.95
C THR A 11 32.93 -7.57 -0.58
N ASN A 12 32.87 -6.40 -1.21
CA ASN A 12 31.66 -5.61 -1.26
C ASN A 12 30.71 -6.40 -2.16
N ASP A 13 29.88 -7.23 -1.54
CA ASP A 13 28.86 -8.01 -2.25
C ASP A 13 27.91 -7.02 -2.94
N PRO A 14 27.89 -6.96 -4.29
CA PRO A 14 27.06 -6.00 -5.01
C PRO A 14 25.56 -6.28 -4.84
N PHE A 15 25.19 -7.47 -4.31
CA PHE A 15 23.79 -7.88 -4.17
C PHE A 15 23.15 -7.55 -2.83
N GLY A 16 23.90 -7.00 -1.86
CA GLY A 16 23.38 -6.72 -0.53
C GLY A 16 22.96 -7.98 0.23
N LYS A 17 22.90 -7.91 1.56
CA LYS A 17 22.43 -9.05 2.36
C LYS A 17 20.90 -9.00 2.42
N ALA A 18 20.23 -9.99 1.84
CA ALA A 18 18.78 -10.14 1.97
C ALA A 18 18.44 -10.61 3.39
N THR A 19 18.01 -9.69 4.26
CA THR A 19 17.50 -10.03 5.59
C THR A 19 16.27 -10.93 5.46
N ASN A 20 16.11 -11.92 6.36
CA ASN A 20 14.95 -12.84 6.35
C ASN A 20 13.60 -12.09 6.28
N GLY A 21 13.51 -10.92 6.92
CA GLY A 21 12.31 -10.07 6.88
C GLY A 21 12.00 -9.51 5.48
N LYS A 22 13.02 -9.14 4.69
CA LYS A 22 12.83 -8.64 3.32
C LYS A 22 12.35 -9.77 2.40
N LEU A 23 12.94 -10.95 2.52
CA LEU A 23 12.50 -12.14 1.78
C LEU A 23 11.04 -12.50 2.09
N GLY A 24 10.66 -12.48 3.37
CA GLY A 24 9.28 -12.69 3.79
C GLY A 24 8.31 -11.65 3.21
N MET A 25 8.70 -10.37 3.20
CA MET A 25 7.90 -9.30 2.62
C MET A 25 7.72 -9.44 1.11
N TRP A 26 8.77 -9.76 0.37
CA TRP A 26 8.67 -10.01 -1.08
C TRP A 26 7.74 -11.18 -1.40
N LEU A 27 7.82 -12.26 -0.63
CA LEU A 27 6.93 -13.41 -0.80
C LEU A 27 5.47 -13.04 -0.50
N LEU A 28 5.23 -12.26 0.55
CA LEU A 28 3.90 -11.71 0.87
C LEU A 28 3.36 -10.86 -0.29
N ILE A 29 4.16 -9.93 -0.80
CA ILE A 29 3.79 -9.05 -1.93
C ILE A 29 3.40 -9.86 -3.18
N ILE A 30 4.15 -10.93 -3.48
CA ILE A 30 3.84 -11.78 -4.64
C ILE A 30 2.50 -12.49 -4.44
N VAL A 31 2.27 -13.10 -3.26
CA VAL A 31 1.04 -13.83 -2.97
C VAL A 31 -0.18 -12.91 -2.95
N ASP A 32 -0.06 -11.74 -2.31
CA ASP A 32 -1.13 -10.73 -2.30
C ASP A 32 -1.37 -10.19 -3.71
N GLY A 33 -0.31 -9.94 -4.49
CA GLY A 33 -0.42 -9.48 -5.87
C GLY A 33 -1.19 -10.45 -6.76
N LEU A 34 -0.93 -11.76 -6.61
CA LEU A 34 -1.68 -12.81 -7.30
C LEU A 34 -3.16 -12.86 -6.84
N SER A 35 -3.42 -12.62 -5.56
CA SER A 35 -4.79 -12.57 -5.01
C SER A 35 -5.60 -11.42 -5.60
N PHE A 36 -4.99 -10.22 -5.68
CA PHE A 36 -5.62 -9.07 -6.35
C PHE A 36 -5.79 -9.29 -7.86
N ALA A 37 -4.79 -9.88 -8.53
CA ALA A 37 -4.92 -10.22 -9.94
C ALA A 37 -6.08 -11.18 -10.18
N GLY A 38 -6.27 -12.19 -9.32
CA GLY A 38 -7.41 -13.11 -9.39
C GLY A 38 -8.76 -12.40 -9.26
N LEU A 39 -8.90 -11.49 -8.29
CA LEU A 39 -10.12 -10.69 -8.10
C LEU A 39 -10.43 -9.80 -9.31
N LEU A 40 -9.41 -9.13 -9.85
CA LEU A 40 -9.56 -8.24 -11.00
C LEU A 40 -9.88 -9.00 -12.29
N ILE A 41 -9.23 -10.14 -12.53
CA ILE A 41 -9.53 -11.01 -13.68
C ILE A 41 -10.94 -11.57 -13.56
N ALA A 42 -11.36 -12.01 -12.37
CA ALA A 42 -12.74 -12.46 -12.15
C ALA A 42 -13.74 -11.34 -12.44
N GLY A 43 -13.49 -10.13 -11.94
CA GLY A 43 -14.34 -8.96 -12.22
C GLY A 43 -14.41 -8.62 -13.72
N ALA A 44 -13.27 -8.65 -14.41
CA ALA A 44 -13.21 -8.41 -15.86
C ALA A 44 -13.94 -9.50 -16.67
N ALA A 45 -13.83 -10.76 -16.27
CA ALA A 45 -14.54 -11.86 -16.90
C ALA A 45 -16.07 -11.75 -16.70
N LEU A 46 -16.52 -11.37 -15.50
CA LEU A 46 -17.94 -11.11 -15.22
C LEU A 46 -18.48 -9.96 -16.09
N ARG A 47 -17.70 -8.89 -16.23
CA ARG A 47 -18.04 -7.77 -17.13
C ARG A 47 -18.16 -8.21 -18.58
N ALA A 48 -17.19 -8.99 -19.08
CA ALA A 48 -17.20 -9.48 -20.45
C ALA A 48 -18.38 -10.43 -20.75
N SER A 49 -18.93 -11.06 -19.71
CA SER A 49 -20.03 -12.02 -19.82
C SER A 49 -21.42 -11.41 -19.61
N SER A 50 -21.50 -10.12 -19.21
CA SER A 50 -22.77 -9.44 -18.92
C SER A 50 -23.20 -8.54 -20.08
N ASP A 51 -24.44 -8.68 -20.54
CA ASP A 51 -25.00 -7.88 -21.65
C ASP A 51 -25.21 -6.41 -21.30
N SER A 52 -25.35 -6.08 -20.01
CA SER A 52 -25.49 -4.71 -19.52
C SER A 52 -24.65 -4.51 -18.26
N TRP A 53 -23.67 -3.61 -18.33
CA TRP A 53 -22.83 -3.21 -17.21
C TRP A 53 -23.11 -1.74 -16.90
N PRO A 54 -23.40 -1.38 -15.64
CA PRO A 54 -23.72 -0.01 -15.28
C PRO A 54 -22.51 0.92 -15.47
N ILE A 55 -22.77 2.17 -15.86
CA ILE A 55 -21.74 3.19 -16.03
C ILE A 55 -21.28 3.65 -14.64
N ALA A 56 -20.03 3.34 -14.29
CA ALA A 56 -19.44 3.66 -13.00
C ALA A 56 -19.57 5.15 -12.62
N GLY A 57 -19.46 6.06 -13.60
CA GLY A 57 -19.53 7.50 -13.38
C GLY A 57 -20.91 8.06 -13.04
N GLU A 58 -21.99 7.30 -13.22
CA GLU A 58 -23.34 7.70 -12.81
C GLU A 58 -23.69 7.22 -11.40
N LEU A 59 -22.96 6.21 -10.90
CA LEU A 59 -23.20 5.59 -9.59
C LEU A 59 -22.17 6.00 -8.54
N LEU A 60 -20.94 6.28 -8.94
CA LEU A 60 -19.80 6.52 -8.07
C LEU A 60 -19.31 7.96 -8.17
N ASN A 61 -18.77 8.48 -7.06
CA ASN A 61 -18.27 9.86 -7.00
C ASN A 61 -16.82 9.91 -7.52
N ILE A 62 -16.63 9.78 -8.84
CA ILE A 62 -15.30 9.76 -9.49
C ILE A 62 -14.38 10.92 -9.05
N PRO A 63 -14.83 12.18 -8.92
CA PRO A 63 -13.94 13.27 -8.49
C PRO A 63 -13.42 13.09 -7.07
N LEU A 64 -14.26 12.57 -6.16
CA LEU A 64 -13.87 12.32 -4.77
C LEU A 64 -12.88 11.16 -4.70
N THR A 65 -13.16 10.07 -5.40
CA THR A 65 -12.27 8.91 -5.45
C THR A 65 -10.94 9.25 -6.15
N ALA A 66 -10.96 10.07 -7.20
CA ALA A 66 -9.75 10.55 -7.87
C ALA A 66 -8.89 11.41 -6.93
N PHE A 67 -9.50 12.30 -6.14
CA PHE A 67 -8.80 13.03 -5.09
C PHE A 67 -8.21 12.09 -4.03
N ASN A 68 -8.96 11.05 -3.64
CA ASN A 68 -8.50 10.05 -2.69
C ASN A 68 -7.28 9.25 -3.21
N THR A 69 -7.30 8.86 -4.49
CA THR A 69 -6.18 8.22 -5.16
C THR A 69 -4.96 9.14 -5.26
N PHE A 70 -5.14 10.42 -5.59
CA PHE A 70 -4.07 11.40 -5.57
C PHE A 70 -3.45 11.52 -4.18
N LEU A 71 -4.28 11.52 -3.14
CA LEU A 71 -3.83 11.57 -1.76
C LEU A 71 -2.95 10.36 -1.40
N LEU A 72 -3.35 9.13 -1.78
CA LEU A 72 -2.50 7.95 -1.56
C LEU A 72 -1.14 8.06 -2.25
N ILE A 73 -1.11 8.53 -3.50
CA ILE A 73 0.16 8.74 -4.23
C ILE A 73 1.08 9.71 -3.45
N CYS A 74 0.51 10.78 -2.89
CA CYS A 74 1.26 11.68 -2.01
C CYS A 74 1.79 10.96 -0.75
N THR A 75 1.01 10.05 -0.15
CA THR A 75 1.47 9.27 1.01
C THR A 75 2.61 8.30 0.68
N SER A 76 2.62 7.75 -0.54
CA SER A 76 3.75 6.98 -1.07
C SER A 76 5.00 7.84 -1.10
N PHE A 77 4.90 9.05 -1.64
CA PHE A 77 6.04 9.97 -1.68
C PHE A 77 6.56 10.32 -0.27
N THR A 78 5.66 10.59 0.69
CA THR A 78 6.07 10.86 2.07
C THR A 78 6.74 9.64 2.72
N MET A 79 6.31 8.41 2.40
CA MET A 79 6.96 7.20 2.91
C MET A 79 8.41 7.05 2.44
N VAL A 80 8.70 7.34 1.17
CA VAL A 80 10.09 7.35 0.65
C VAL A 80 10.92 8.42 1.36
N MET A 81 10.35 9.60 1.57
CA MET A 81 11.04 10.68 2.29
C MET A 81 11.31 10.32 3.76
N ALA A 82 10.43 9.56 4.40
CA ALA A 82 10.63 9.02 5.75
C ALA A 82 11.85 8.08 5.80
N LEU A 83 11.92 7.15 4.85
CA LEU A 83 13.05 6.21 4.73
C LEU A 83 14.36 6.94 4.43
N SER A 84 14.35 7.91 3.51
CA SER A 84 15.54 8.69 3.18
C SER A 84 16.04 9.53 4.38
N SER A 85 15.11 10.03 5.20
CA SER A 85 15.46 10.80 6.41
C SER A 85 16.20 9.95 7.43
N ILE A 86 15.72 8.74 7.74
CA ILE A 86 16.38 7.87 8.70
C ILE A 86 17.73 7.32 8.19
N GLN A 87 17.85 7.08 6.88
CA GLN A 87 19.14 6.72 6.26
C GLN A 87 20.20 7.84 6.40
N ARG A 88 19.77 9.10 6.51
CA ARG A 88 20.65 10.25 6.80
C ARG A 88 20.83 10.52 8.29
N GLY A 89 20.26 9.69 9.17
CA GLY A 89 20.25 9.89 10.61
C GLY A 89 19.30 10.97 11.12
N ASP A 90 18.40 11.50 10.27
CA ASP A 90 17.39 12.47 10.68
C ASP A 90 16.12 11.78 11.22
N GLU A 91 16.11 11.55 12.52
CA GLU A 91 14.95 10.99 13.23
C GLU A 91 13.72 11.91 13.21
N LYS A 92 13.92 13.24 13.18
CA LYS A 92 12.79 14.19 13.17
C LYS A 92 12.09 14.12 11.82
N GLY A 93 12.86 14.05 10.73
CA GLY A 93 12.36 13.79 9.39
C GLY A 93 11.54 12.49 9.34
N LEU A 94 12.11 11.38 9.83
CA LEU A 94 11.40 10.09 9.90
C LEU A 94 10.02 10.21 10.56
N LYS A 95 9.95 10.78 11.77
CA LYS A 95 8.70 10.93 12.54
C LYS A 95 7.68 11.80 11.80
N THR A 96 8.13 12.91 11.22
CA THR A 96 7.27 13.87 10.54
C THR A 96 6.65 13.27 9.28
N TYR A 97 7.47 12.62 8.45
CA TYR A 97 6.98 12.00 7.23
C TYR A 97 6.11 10.77 7.48
N LEU A 98 6.45 9.92 8.47
CA LEU A 98 5.59 8.82 8.88
C LEU A 98 4.23 9.30 9.40
N LEU A 99 4.20 10.42 10.13
CA LEU A 99 2.95 11.03 10.59
C LEU A 99 2.09 11.48 9.40
N TYR A 100 2.68 12.11 8.38
CA TYR A 100 1.94 12.49 7.17
C TYR A 100 1.40 11.27 6.41
N THR A 101 2.20 10.21 6.25
CA THR A 101 1.73 8.95 5.64
C THR A 101 0.57 8.35 6.45
N LEU A 102 0.67 8.34 7.77
CA LEU A 102 -0.37 7.83 8.67
C LEU A 102 -1.69 8.61 8.53
N LEU A 103 -1.62 9.94 8.58
CA LEU A 103 -2.79 10.81 8.45
C LEU A 103 -3.46 10.64 7.09
N GLY A 104 -2.66 10.51 6.02
CA GLY A 104 -3.19 10.27 4.69
C GLY A 104 -3.89 8.90 4.58
N GLY A 105 -3.31 7.85 5.15
CA GLY A 105 -3.95 6.53 5.21
C GLY A 105 -5.28 6.52 5.99
N ILE A 106 -5.34 7.22 7.12
CA ILE A 106 -6.58 7.37 7.91
C ILE A 106 -7.64 8.14 7.11
N LEU A 107 -7.24 9.24 6.46
CA LEU A 107 -8.13 10.04 5.63
C LEU A 107 -8.67 9.21 4.45
N PHE A 108 -7.81 8.39 3.82
CA PHE A 108 -8.22 7.48 2.76
C PHE A 108 -9.32 6.51 3.22
N LEU A 109 -9.12 5.85 4.36
CA LEU A 109 -10.11 4.93 4.94
C LEU A 109 -11.41 5.67 5.32
N GLY A 110 -11.31 6.91 5.79
CA GLY A 110 -12.47 7.75 6.12
C GLY A 110 -13.30 8.10 4.89
N ILE A 111 -12.65 8.51 3.80
CA ILE A 111 -13.32 8.79 2.52
C ILE A 111 -13.96 7.52 1.96
N GLN A 112 -13.26 6.39 2.00
CA GLN A 112 -13.76 5.10 1.54
C GLN A 112 -14.99 4.64 2.34
N ALA A 113 -14.96 4.79 3.67
CA ALA A 113 -16.08 4.44 4.52
C ALA A 113 -17.31 5.35 4.27
N TRP A 114 -17.08 6.64 4.02
CA TRP A 114 -18.14 7.57 3.64
C TRP A 114 -18.76 7.21 2.29
N GLU A 115 -17.94 6.84 1.29
CA GLU A 115 -18.43 6.39 -0.01
C GLU A 115 -19.31 5.14 0.12
N TYR A 116 -18.88 4.14 0.90
CA TYR A 116 -19.70 2.96 1.17
C TYR A 116 -21.01 3.30 1.87
N TYR A 117 -20.96 4.16 2.88
CA TYR A 117 -22.16 4.59 3.58
C TYR A 117 -23.16 5.25 2.61
N HIS A 118 -22.68 6.16 1.76
CA HIS A 118 -23.50 6.86 0.78
C HIS A 118 -24.13 5.90 -0.25
N LEU A 119 -23.34 4.96 -0.78
CA LEU A 119 -23.81 3.98 -1.77
C LEU A 119 -24.83 3.00 -1.20
N ILE A 120 -24.61 2.49 0.01
CA ILE A 120 -25.53 1.58 0.69
C ILE A 120 -26.87 2.28 0.98
N HIS A 121 -26.85 3.54 1.42
CA HIS A 121 -28.07 4.32 1.64
C HIS A 121 -28.79 4.66 0.33
N GLY A 122 -28.07 4.80 -0.77
CA GLY A 122 -28.61 4.93 -2.12
C GLY A 122 -29.19 3.64 -2.70
N GLY A 123 -29.20 2.53 -1.96
CA GLY A 123 -29.72 1.23 -2.40
C GLY A 123 -28.72 0.37 -3.18
N PHE A 124 -27.49 0.84 -3.38
CA PHE A 124 -26.41 0.10 -4.02
C PHE A 124 -25.72 -0.80 -2.98
N THR A 125 -26.31 -1.97 -2.76
CA THR A 125 -25.84 -2.96 -1.78
C THR A 125 -25.02 -4.06 -2.45
N ILE A 126 -24.27 -4.84 -1.68
CA ILE A 126 -23.42 -5.91 -2.24
C ILE A 126 -24.22 -6.92 -3.09
N SER A 127 -25.50 -7.13 -2.79
CA SER A 127 -26.39 -8.05 -3.50
C SER A 127 -27.22 -7.40 -4.61
N SER A 128 -27.09 -6.08 -4.84
CA SER A 128 -27.93 -5.38 -5.81
C SER A 128 -27.57 -5.70 -7.26
N SER A 129 -26.30 -6.00 -7.55
CA SER A 129 -25.84 -6.38 -8.88
C SER A 129 -24.48 -7.09 -8.82
N MET A 130 -24.13 -7.78 -9.90
CA MET A 130 -22.79 -8.38 -10.06
C MET A 130 -21.69 -7.31 -10.00
N TYR A 131 -21.94 -6.13 -10.56
CA TYR A 131 -21.03 -4.97 -10.45
C TYR A 131 -20.84 -4.56 -8.99
N ALA A 132 -21.92 -4.43 -8.21
CA ALA A 132 -21.84 -4.07 -6.80
C ALA A 132 -21.05 -5.11 -5.99
N SER A 133 -21.31 -6.41 -6.21
CA SER A 133 -20.57 -7.49 -5.56
C SER A 133 -19.06 -7.40 -5.86
N THR A 134 -18.69 -7.28 -7.14
CA THR A 134 -17.28 -7.17 -7.56
C THR A 134 -16.62 -5.91 -7.00
N PHE A 135 -17.32 -4.78 -7.04
CA PHE A 135 -16.89 -3.51 -6.48
C PHE A 135 -16.55 -3.67 -5.00
N TYR A 136 -17.54 -4.01 -4.17
CA TYR A 136 -17.37 -4.07 -2.71
C TYR A 136 -16.36 -5.14 -2.29
N VAL A 137 -16.34 -6.32 -2.91
CA VAL A 137 -15.36 -7.36 -2.56
C VAL A 137 -13.94 -6.87 -2.85
N THR A 138 -13.69 -6.30 -4.03
CA THR A 138 -12.35 -5.84 -4.43
C THR A 138 -11.89 -4.67 -3.57
N THR A 139 -12.75 -3.67 -3.39
CA THR A 139 -12.39 -2.45 -2.64
C THR A 139 -12.34 -2.70 -1.13
N CYS A 140 -13.16 -3.58 -0.56
CA CYS A 140 -13.04 -3.98 0.84
C CYS A 140 -11.77 -4.79 1.10
N PHE A 141 -11.44 -5.74 0.20
CA PHE A 141 -10.19 -6.48 0.30
C PHE A 141 -8.99 -5.51 0.31
N HIS A 142 -8.97 -4.54 -0.60
CA HIS A 142 -7.97 -3.46 -0.57
C HIS A 142 -8.01 -2.62 0.73
N GLY A 143 -9.19 -2.19 1.15
CA GLY A 143 -9.36 -1.38 2.37
C GLY A 143 -8.83 -2.06 3.62
N LEU A 144 -8.94 -3.39 3.72
CA LEU A 144 -8.33 -4.17 4.79
C LEU A 144 -6.80 -4.14 4.78
N HIS A 145 -6.16 -4.13 3.60
CA HIS A 145 -4.71 -4.00 3.48
C HIS A 145 -4.23 -2.58 3.83
N VAL A 146 -4.98 -1.55 3.43
CA VAL A 146 -4.67 -0.18 3.85
C VAL A 146 -4.82 -0.05 5.37
N PHE A 147 -5.87 -0.64 5.95
CA PHE A 147 -6.07 -0.66 7.40
C PHE A 147 -4.93 -1.37 8.14
N SER A 148 -4.49 -2.55 7.67
CA SER A 148 -3.32 -3.22 8.26
C SER A 148 -2.04 -2.41 8.10
N GLY A 149 -1.87 -1.72 6.97
CA GLY A 149 -0.77 -0.78 6.75
C GLY A 149 -0.79 0.40 7.72
N VAL A 150 -1.96 1.00 7.97
CA VAL A 150 -2.13 2.11 8.93
C VAL A 150 -1.75 1.67 10.33
N ILE A 151 -2.15 0.46 10.74
CA ILE A 151 -1.72 -0.14 12.01
C ILE A 151 -0.19 -0.33 12.03
N TYR A 152 0.38 -0.86 10.94
CA TYR A 152 1.81 -1.12 10.87
C TYR A 152 2.63 0.19 10.94
N ILE A 153 2.23 1.24 10.20
CA ILE A 153 2.82 2.58 10.30
C ILE A 153 2.70 3.11 11.72
N SER A 154 1.53 2.96 12.36
CA SER A 154 1.32 3.42 13.74
C SER A 154 2.28 2.76 14.72
N CYS A 155 2.52 1.45 14.59
CA CYS A 155 3.48 0.72 15.41
C CYS A 155 4.92 1.17 15.18
N ILE A 156 5.33 1.42 13.93
CA ILE A 156 6.68 1.93 13.61
C ILE A 156 6.82 3.38 14.10
N LEU A 157 5.81 4.23 13.91
CA LEU A 157 5.83 5.60 14.40
C LEU A 157 5.95 5.65 15.92
N TRP A 158 5.23 4.79 16.65
CA TRP A 158 5.39 4.66 18.11
C TRP A 158 6.83 4.30 18.47
N GLN A 159 7.40 3.27 17.82
CA GLN A 159 8.79 2.87 18.06
C GLN A 159 9.80 3.98 17.72
N ALA A 160 9.53 4.78 16.69
CA ALA A 160 10.33 5.95 16.33
C ALA A 160 10.24 7.05 17.39
N MET A 161 9.09 7.24 18.02
CA MET A 161 8.94 8.17 19.15
C MET A 161 9.70 7.71 20.40
N GLN A 162 9.92 6.40 20.57
CA GLN A 162 10.76 5.84 21.64
C GLN A 162 12.27 5.91 21.33
N GLY A 163 12.68 6.43 20.17
CA GLY A 163 14.10 6.53 19.79
C GLY A 163 14.73 5.18 19.44
N LYS A 164 13.94 4.18 19.05
CA LYS A 164 14.44 2.82 18.73
C LYS A 164 15.08 2.70 17.33
N TYR A 165 14.97 3.73 16.50
CA TYR A 165 15.52 3.74 15.16
C TYR A 165 16.71 4.69 15.07
N SER A 166 17.78 4.20 14.46
CA SER A 166 19.01 4.92 14.16
C SER A 166 19.44 4.57 12.73
N ALA A 167 20.44 5.26 12.20
CA ALA A 167 20.96 5.09 10.84
C ALA A 167 21.47 3.66 10.54
N ASP A 168 21.63 2.81 11.55
CA ASP A 168 22.09 1.42 11.43
C ASP A 168 20.94 0.38 11.54
N ASN A 169 19.73 0.81 11.93
CA ASN A 169 18.58 -0.08 12.15
C ASN A 169 17.31 0.43 11.43
N TRP A 170 17.40 0.66 10.12
CA TRP A 170 16.29 1.17 9.28
C TRP A 170 15.60 0.08 8.46
N ASP A 171 16.09 -1.17 8.50
CA ASP A 171 15.52 -2.31 7.76
C ASP A 171 14.00 -2.44 7.95
N HIS A 172 13.50 -2.22 9.17
CA HIS A 172 12.06 -2.30 9.47
C HIS A 172 11.23 -1.18 8.80
N VAL A 173 11.81 0.00 8.63
CA VAL A 173 11.16 1.15 7.96
C VAL A 173 11.12 0.91 6.45
N GLU A 174 12.16 0.29 5.89
CA GLU A 174 12.19 -0.10 4.49
C GLU A 174 11.16 -1.19 4.18
N ILE A 175 11.09 -2.23 5.02
CA ILE A 175 10.09 -3.31 4.88
C ILE A 175 8.67 -2.75 4.95
N LEU A 176 8.40 -1.82 5.88
CA LEU A 176 7.15 -1.08 5.94
C LEU A 176 6.88 -0.30 4.64
N GLY A 177 7.90 0.37 4.10
CA GLY A 177 7.80 1.13 2.86
C GLY A 177 7.43 0.25 1.67
N LEU A 178 8.07 -0.92 1.52
CA LEU A 178 7.75 -1.89 0.48
C LEU A 178 6.27 -2.33 0.52
N PHE A 179 5.76 -2.60 1.73
CA PHE A 179 4.35 -2.95 1.91
C PHE A 179 3.42 -1.79 1.49
N TRP A 180 3.69 -0.57 1.98
CA TRP A 180 2.85 0.59 1.69
C TRP A 180 2.82 0.93 0.19
N HIS A 181 3.98 0.91 -0.47
CA HIS A 181 4.10 1.12 -1.92
C HIS A 181 3.34 0.08 -2.74
N PHE A 182 3.38 -1.18 -2.32
CA PHE A 182 2.63 -2.23 -2.97
C PHE A 182 1.11 -1.99 -2.88
N VAL A 183 0.62 -1.64 -1.68
CA VAL A 183 -0.79 -1.32 -1.46
C VAL A 183 -1.23 -0.15 -2.34
N ASP A 184 -0.44 0.93 -2.42
CA ASP A 184 -0.72 2.08 -3.30
C ASP A 184 -0.78 1.70 -4.78
N LEU A 185 0.18 0.88 -5.25
CA LEU A 185 0.22 0.41 -6.64
C LEU A 185 -1.03 -0.40 -7.02
N VAL A 186 -1.47 -1.27 -6.12
CA VAL A 186 -2.70 -2.06 -6.30
C VAL A 186 -3.90 -1.13 -6.38
N TRP A 187 -3.98 -0.08 -5.55
CA TRP A 187 -5.10 0.85 -5.60
C TRP A 187 -5.23 1.55 -6.95
N ILE A 188 -4.11 1.98 -7.53
CA ILE A 188 -4.11 2.63 -8.86
C ILE A 188 -4.73 1.68 -9.92
N LEU A 189 -4.38 0.39 -9.85
CA LEU A 189 -4.94 -0.63 -10.75
C LEU A 189 -6.44 -0.84 -10.50
N VAL A 190 -6.85 -0.97 -9.24
CA VAL A 190 -8.25 -1.14 -8.83
C VAL A 190 -9.08 0.07 -9.27
N PHE A 191 -8.62 1.28 -9.00
CA PHE A 191 -9.28 2.51 -9.42
C PHE A 191 -9.44 2.57 -10.94
N THR A 192 -8.38 2.25 -11.70
CA THR A 192 -8.44 2.26 -13.16
C THR A 192 -9.44 1.24 -13.71
N ILE A 193 -9.43 0.01 -13.21
CA ILE A 193 -10.27 -1.07 -13.76
C ILE A 193 -11.73 -0.97 -13.29
N ILE A 194 -11.99 -0.58 -12.04
CA ILE A 194 -13.34 -0.61 -11.46
C ILE A 194 -14.09 0.72 -11.61
N TYR A 195 -13.39 1.86 -11.56
CA TYR A 195 -14.01 3.20 -11.63
C TYR A 195 -13.96 3.82 -13.03
N LEU A 196 -12.92 3.53 -13.84
CA LEU A 196 -12.74 4.19 -15.14
C LEU A 196 -13.11 3.31 -16.35
N ILE A 197 -12.93 1.99 -16.26
CA ILE A 197 -13.15 1.05 -17.36
C ILE A 197 -14.49 0.33 -17.19
#